data_AF-A0A960VUI8-F1
#
_entry.id   AF-A0A960VUI8-F1
#
_cell.length_a   1.000
_cell.length_b   1.000
_cell.length_c   1.000
_cell.angle_alpha   90.00
_cell.angle_beta   90.00
_cell.angle_gamma   90.00
#
_symmetry.space_group_name_H-M   'P 1'
#
loop_
_entity.id
_entity.type
_entity.pdbx_description
1 polymer ?
#
loop_
_entity_poly.entity_id
_entity_poly.type
_entity_poly.pdbx_seq_one_letter_code
_entity_poly.pdbx_strand_id
1 'polypeptide(L)' 'MKLHDAGSAAPGFTLPNQHGSNVSLAEFQGSQPVVLIFYPKDATGG' A
#
# COMPACT_ATOMS: atom_id res chain seq x y z
N MET A 1 3.77 9.48 -13.99
CA MET A 1 3.92 8.87 -12.65
C MET A 1 5.24 9.38 -12.09
N LYS A 2 5.21 10.18 -11.02
CA LYS A 2 6.45 10.68 -10.40
C LYS A 2 6.98 9.57 -9.49
N LEU A 3 8.18 9.07 -9.76
CA LEU A 3 8.86 8.20 -8.81
C LEU A 3 9.17 9.02 -7.56
N HIS A 4 8.89 8.46 -6.39
CA HIS A 4 9.35 9.04 -5.13
C HIS A 4 10.82 8.73 -4.93
N ASP A 5 11.59 9.72 -4.49
CA ASP A 5 13.00 9.53 -4.16
C ASP A 5 13.13 8.68 -2.89
N ALA A 6 14.16 7.83 -2.86
CA ALA A 6 14.47 7.04 -1.67
C ALA A 6 14.72 7.94 -0.45
N GLY A 7 14.17 7.58 0.71
CA GLY A 7 14.24 8.38 1.93
C GLY A 7 13.18 9.48 2.05
N SER A 8 12.42 9.76 0.99
CA SER A 8 11.23 10.60 1.12
C SER A 8 10.12 9.87 1.88
N ALA A 9 9.28 10.62 2.61
CA ALA A 9 8.14 10.04 3.30
C ALA A 9 7.20 9.35 2.29
N ALA A 10 6.76 8.14 2.62
CA ALA A 10 5.81 7.42 1.79
C ALA A 10 4.49 8.23 1.66
N PRO A 11 3.85 8.26 0.47
CA PRO A 11 2.59 8.95 0.29
C PRO A 11 1.51 8.40 1.21
N GLY A 12 0.75 9.29 1.86
CA GLY A 12 -0.44 8.89 2.59
C GLY A 12 -1.52 8.38 1.63
N PHE A 13 -2.05 7.19 1.89
CA PHE A 13 -3.23 6.67 1.21
C PHE A 13 -4.12 5.91 2.18
N THR A 14 -5.39 5.83 1.81
CA THR A 14 -6.40 4.99 2.46
C THR A 14 -7.11 4.22 1.35
N LEU A 15 -7.14 2.90 1.47
CA LEU A 15 -7.76 2.01 0.50
C LEU A 15 -8.65 0.99 1.20
N PRO A 16 -9.75 0.54 0.57
CA PRO A 16 -10.50 -0.60 1.07
C PRO A 16 -9.65 -1.88 0.97
N ASN A 17 -9.66 -2.68 2.04
CA ASN A 17 -9.09 -4.02 2.03
C ASN A 17 -10.07 -5.03 1.39
N GLN A 18 -9.72 -6.32 1.39
CA GLN A 18 -10.54 -7.40 0.82
C GLN A 18 -11.92 -7.59 1.48
N HIS A 19 -12.13 -7.01 2.66
CA HIS A 19 -13.40 -7.03 3.39
C HIS A 19 -14.21 -5.72 3.22
N GLY A 20 -13.72 -4.78 2.40
CA GLY A 20 -14.34 -3.47 2.20
C GLY A 20 -14.06 -2.46 3.32
N SER A 21 -13.27 -2.85 4.33
CA SER A 21 -12.86 -1.93 5.40
C SER A 21 -11.73 -1.02 4.93
N ASN A 22 -11.85 0.27 5.19
CA ASN A 22 -10.77 1.22 4.90
C ASN A 22 -9.57 0.96 5.80
N VAL A 23 -8.38 0.92 5.20
CA VAL A 23 -7.09 0.80 5.87
C VAL A 23 -6.21 1.95 5.41
N SER A 24 -5.61 2.68 6.35
CA SER A 24 -4.66 3.75 6.06
C SER A 24 -3.22 3.31 6.25
N LEU A 25 -2.31 3.76 5.39
CA LEU A 25 -0.87 3.54 5.58
C LEU A 25 -0.37 4.11 6.92
N ALA A 26 -1.00 5.18 7.42
CA ALA A 26 -0.64 5.83 8.68
C ALA A 26 -0.80 4.91 9.90
N GLU A 27 -1.70 3.92 9.85
CA GLU A 27 -1.95 2.98 10.95
C GLU A 27 -0.74 2.10 11.29
N PHE A 28 0.19 1.94 10.35
CA PHE A 28 1.39 1.11 10.50
C PHE A 28 2.65 1.91 10.86
N GLN A 29 2.58 3.24 10.87
CA GLN A 29 3.76 4.08 11.14
C GLN A 29 4.31 3.83 12.55
N GLY A 30 5.62 3.59 12.65
CA GLY A 30 6.31 3.35 13.92
C GLY A 30 6.06 1.98 14.55
N SER A 31 5.09 1.21 14.04
CA SER A 31 4.74 -0.11 14.58
C SER A 31 5.59 -1.23 13.97
N GLN A 32 5.80 -1.22 12.65
CA GLN A 32 6.55 -2.24 11.92
C GLN A 32 6.95 -1.79 10.51
N PRO A 33 7.94 -2.44 9.87
CA PRO A 33 8.21 -2.26 8.44
C PRO A 33 7.01 -2.69 7.58
N VAL A 34 6.77 -1.95 6.48
CA VAL A 34 5.67 -2.20 5.53
C VAL A 34 6.25 -2.33 4.12
N VAL A 35 5.79 -3.33 3.37
CA VAL A 35 6.11 -3.52 1.95
C VAL A 35 4.82 -3.41 1.15
N LEU A 36 4.76 -2.49 0.18
CA LEU A 36 3.63 -2.30 -0.72
C LEU A 36 3.97 -2.84 -2.11
N ILE A 37 3.13 -3.74 -2.64
CA ILE A 37 3.31 -4.37 -3.94
C ILE A 37 2.05 -4.13 -4.77
N PHE A 38 2.20 -3.55 -5.97
CA PHE A 38 1.14 -3.47 -6.97
C PHE A 38 1.31 -4.60 -7.98
N TYR A 39 0.24 -5.30 -8.31
CA TYR A 39 0.24 -6.35 -9.33
C TYR A 39 -0.99 -6.21 -10.25
N PRO A 40 -0.93 -6.65 -11.52
CA PRO A 40 -1.93 -6.28 -12.55
C PRO A 40 -3.32 -6.89 -12.36
N LYS A 41 -3.42 -8.06 -11.72
CA LYS A 41 -4.67 -8.81 -11.46
C LYS A 41 -4.41 -10.00 -10.53
N ASP A 42 -5.39 -10.40 -9.74
CA ASP A 42 -5.35 -11.70 -9.05
C ASP A 42 -5.14 -12.80 -10.08
N ALA A 43 -4.06 -13.55 -9.88
CA ALA A 43 -3.67 -14.68 -10.72
C ALA A 43 -4.63 -15.85 -10.50
N THR A 44 -5.91 -15.71 -10.87
CA THR A 44 -6.68 -16.87 -11.30
C THR A 44 -6.22 -17.19 -12.73
N GLY A 45 -5.37 -18.21 -12.84
CA GLY A 45 -5.03 -18.78 -14.15
C GLY A 45 -6.29 -19.29 -14.83
N GLY A 46 -6.52 -18.83 -16.06
CA GLY A 46 -7.22 -19.57 -17.10
C GLY A 46 -6.19 -20.04 -18.11
#